data_AF-A0AAV3XHS7-F1
#
_entry.id   AF-A0AAV3XHS7-F1
#
_cell.length_a   1.000
_cell.length_b   1.000
_cell.length_c   1.000
_cell.angle_alpha   90.00
_cell.angle_beta   90.00
_cell.angle_gamma   90.00
#
_symmetry.space_group_name_H-M   'P 1'
#
loop_
_entity.id
_entity.type
_entity.pdbx_description
1 polymer ?
#
loop_
_entity_poly.entity_id
_entity_poly.type
_entity_poly.pdbx_seq_one_letter_code
_entity_poly.pdbx_strand_id
1 'polypeptide(L)'
;MKTLKIVNSQKQAIASIGWESPNQLTVEVFDPKSETDLNALLVQAKQRGIPYRQGGQPQANLMVDEQITIGPDHEMFLEALSQAIGQLKFGVQRVFGLIQPN
;
A
#
# COMPACT_ATOMS: atom_id res chain seq x y z
N MET A 1 8.93 12.38 -5.40
CA MET A 1 9.25 11.06 -4.82
C MET A 1 8.40 10.88 -3.58
N LYS A 2 7.64 9.79 -3.50
CA LYS A 2 6.82 9.45 -2.32
C LYS A 2 7.39 8.18 -1.69
N THR A 3 7.35 8.09 -0.37
CA THR A 3 7.82 6.90 0.34
C THR A 3 6.70 6.35 1.21
N LEU A 4 6.47 5.04 1.16
CA LEU A 4 5.54 4.34 2.04
C LEU A 4 6.34 3.57 3.09
N LYS A 5 6.27 4.04 4.34
CA LYS A 5 6.81 3.29 5.47
C LYS A 5 5.78 2.31 5.98
N ILE A 6 6.19 1.06 6.17
CA ILE A 6 5.38 0.01 6.78
C ILE A 6 5.83 -0.10 8.24
N VAL A 7 4.91 0.10 9.17
CA VAL A 7 5.20 0.04 10.61
C VAL A 7 4.27 -0.94 11.30
N ASN A 8 4.71 -1.50 12.42
CA ASN A 8 3.84 -2.29 13.30
C ASN A 8 3.09 -1.40 14.30
N SER A 9 2.26 -2.02 15.15
CA SER A 9 1.52 -1.34 16.22
C SER A 9 2.38 -0.54 17.22
N GLN A 10 3.68 -0.87 17.34
CA GLN A 10 4.65 -0.17 18.19
C GLN A 10 5.38 0.95 17.44
N LYS A 11 4.96 1.27 16.21
CA LYS A 11 5.61 2.23 15.30
C LYS A 11 7.04 1.84 14.90
N GLN A 12 7.41 0.57 15.05
CA GLN A 12 8.69 0.07 14.56
C GLN A 12 8.62 -0.09 13.05
N ALA A 13 9.65 0.37 12.34
CA ALA A 13 9.75 0.21 10.90
C ALA A 13 9.98 -1.27 10.55
N ILE A 14 9.10 -1.80 9.70
CA ILE A 14 9.15 -3.16 9.16
C ILE A 14 9.76 -3.14 7.77
N ALA A 15 9.34 -2.18 6.94
CA ALA A 15 9.87 -1.97 5.61
C ALA A 15 9.62 -0.52 5.14
N SER A 16 10.27 -0.14 4.05
CA SER A 16 10.07 1.11 3.33
C SER A 16 9.96 0.81 1.84
N ILE A 17 9.01 1.45 1.17
CA ILE A 17 8.83 1.37 -0.27
C ILE A 17 8.97 2.77 -0.84
N GLY A 18 10.05 3.01 -1.58
CA GLY A 18 10.25 4.21 -2.37
C GLY A 18 9.53 4.09 -3.71
N TRP A 19 8.80 5.13 -4.09
CA TRP A 19 8.23 5.27 -5.43
C TRP A 19 8.88 6.46 -6.13
N GLU A 20 9.77 6.12 -7.06
CA GLU A 20 10.57 7.08 -7.82
C GLU A 20 9.84 7.50 -9.11
N SER A 21 9.26 6.53 -9.81
CA SER A 21 8.46 6.72 -11.02
C SER A 21 7.49 5.54 -11.22
N PRO A 22 6.48 5.66 -12.10
CA PRO A 22 5.67 4.53 -12.56
C PRO A 22 6.57 3.34 -12.92
N ASN A 23 6.34 2.17 -12.30
CA ASN A 23 7.14 0.94 -12.42
C ASN A 23 8.52 0.89 -11.73
N GLN A 24 9.00 1.98 -11.13
CA GLN A 24 10.26 1.98 -10.35
C GLN A 24 9.97 2.07 -8.85
N LEU A 25 9.98 0.90 -8.22
CA LEU A 25 9.81 0.73 -6.78
C LEU A 25 11.11 0.24 -6.15
N THR A 26 11.61 0.99 -5.18
CA THR A 26 12.70 0.56 -4.29
C THR A 26 12.08 0.03 -3.00
N VAL A 27 12.54 -1.14 -2.54
CA VAL A 27 12.00 -1.79 -1.34
C VAL A 27 13.16 -2.06 -0.39
N GLU A 28 13.02 -1.60 0.85
CA GLU A 28 13.96 -1.83 1.93
C GLU A 28 13.23 -2.55 3.07
N VAL A 29 13.74 -3.69 3.52
CA VAL A 29 13.13 -4.50 4.59
C VAL A 29 14.00 -4.43 5.83
N PHE A 30 13.40 -4.01 6.94
CA PHE A 30 14.09 -3.87 8.23
C PHE A 30 13.82 -5.06 9.16
N ASP A 31 12.68 -5.74 9.01
CA ASP A 31 12.36 -6.99 9.71
C ASP A 31 12.33 -8.17 8.72
N PRO A 32 13.37 -9.02 8.70
CA PRO A 32 13.45 -10.17 7.79
C PRO A 32 12.28 -11.15 7.91
N LYS A 33 11.62 -11.23 9.08
CA LYS A 33 10.48 -12.14 9.27
C LYS A 33 9.26 -11.72 8.45
N SER A 34 9.20 -10.45 8.07
CA SER A 34 8.10 -9.86 7.31
C SER A 34 8.37 -9.85 5.79
N GLU A 35 9.56 -10.24 5.36
CA GLU A 35 10.00 -10.17 3.96
C GLU A 35 9.12 -11.03 3.03
N THR A 36 8.78 -12.26 3.45
CA THR A 36 7.95 -13.16 2.63
C THR A 36 6.55 -12.60 2.41
N ASP A 37 5.90 -12.09 3.46
CA ASP A 37 4.56 -11.51 3.38
C ASP A 37 4.56 -10.24 2.52
N LEU A 38 5.57 -9.38 2.69
CA LEU A 38 5.72 -8.17 1.90
C LEU A 38 5.95 -8.47 0.42
N ASN A 39 6.85 -9.42 0.11
CA ASN A 39 7.12 -9.81 -1.27
C ASN A 39 5.88 -10.42 -1.91
N ALA A 40 5.12 -11.26 -1.20
CA ALA A 40 3.87 -11.82 -1.69
C ALA A 40 2.84 -10.72 -2.00
N LEU A 41 2.69 -9.73 -1.11
CA LEU A 41 1.83 -8.56 -1.34
C LEU A 41 2.25 -7.78 -2.58
N LEU A 42 3.54 -7.48 -2.73
CA LEU A 42 4.05 -6.71 -3.88
C LEU A 42 3.90 -7.46 -5.20
N VAL A 43 4.12 -8.77 -5.21
CA VAL A 43 3.88 -9.63 -6.39
C VAL A 43 2.40 -9.60 -6.77
N GLN A 44 1.50 -9.77 -5.80
CA GLN A 44 0.06 -9.71 -6.07
C GLN A 44 -0.38 -8.33 -6.58
N ALA A 45 0.10 -7.25 -5.94
CA ALA A 45 -0.20 -5.88 -6.33
C ALA A 45 0.30 -5.57 -7.76
N LYS A 46 1.49 -6.04 -8.14
CA LYS A 46 2.02 -5.87 -9.50
C LYS A 46 1.24 -6.67 -10.55
N GLN A 47 0.79 -7.88 -10.21
CA GLN A 47 0.10 -8.76 -11.16
C GLN A 47 -1.38 -8.41 -11.37
N ARG A 48 -2.06 -8.03 -10.29
CA ARG A 48 -3.54 -7.88 -10.29
C ARG A 48 -4.00 -6.45 -10.04
N GLY A 49 -3.08 -5.54 -9.72
CA GLY A 49 -3.41 -4.24 -9.17
C GLY A 49 -3.97 -4.33 -7.76
N ILE A 50 -4.20 -3.16 -7.17
CA ILE A 50 -4.71 -3.02 -5.80
C ILE A 50 -6.13 -2.46 -5.89
N PRO A 51 -7.14 -3.14 -5.31
CA PRO A 51 -8.47 -2.58 -5.16
C PRO A 51 -8.41 -1.31 -4.33
N TYR A 52 -8.87 -0.20 -4.89
CA TYR A 52 -8.91 1.10 -4.25
C TYR A 52 -10.33 1.63 -4.24
N ARG A 53 -10.82 2.03 -3.07
CA ARG A 53 -12.11 2.71 -2.96
C ARG A 53 -11.88 4.20 -3.16
N GLN A 54 -12.39 4.72 -4.25
CA GLN A 54 -12.50 6.14 -4.45
C GLN A 54 -13.88 6.55 -3.93
N GLY A 55 -13.93 7.40 -2.91
CA GLY A 55 -15.20 7.91 -2.39
C GLY A 55 -15.97 8.55 -3.55
N GLY A 56 -17.19 8.05 -3.81
CA GLY A 56 -17.97 8.51 -4.95
C GLY A 56 -18.34 9.98 -4.89
N GLN A 57 -18.55 10.57 -6.07
CA GLN A 57 -19.19 11.88 -6.19
C GLN A 57 -20.61 11.80 -5.61
N PRO A 58 -21.05 12.76 -4.78
CA PRO A 58 -22.41 12.76 -4.27
C PRO A 58 -23.40 12.95 -5.42
N GLN A 59 -24.17 11.91 -5.75
CA GLN A 59 -25.35 12.03 -6.61
C GLN A 59 -26.61 11.72 -5.81
N ALA A 60 -27.49 12.72 -5.70
CA ALA A 60 -28.89 12.57 -5.29
C ALA A 60 -29.14 11.67 -4.05
N ASN A 61 -28.43 11.92 -2.94
CA ASN A 61 -28.55 11.20 -1.64
C ASN A 61 -28.01 9.76 -1.60
N LEU A 62 -27.28 9.30 -2.62
CA LEU A 62 -26.58 8.01 -2.60
C LEU A 62 -25.08 8.23 -2.80
N MET A 63 -24.29 7.72 -1.87
CA MET A 63 -22.83 7.66 -2.00
C MET A 63 -22.51 6.34 -2.70
N VAL A 64 -22.13 6.40 -3.98
CA VAL A 64 -21.73 5.22 -4.74
C VAL A 64 -20.27 4.95 -4.42
N ASP A 65 -19.97 3.85 -3.71
CA ASP A 65 -18.59 3.40 -3.54
C ASP A 65 -18.08 2.87 -4.88
N GLU A 66 -17.24 3.63 -5.57
CA GLU A 66 -16.57 3.17 -6.78
C GLU A 66 -15.26 2.49 -6.40
N GLN A 67 -15.15 1.21 -6.75
CA GLN A 67 -13.93 0.45 -6.61
C GLN A 67 -13.20 0.39 -7.94
N ILE A 68 -11.99 0.93 -7.96
CA ILE A 68 -11.09 0.86 -9.11
C ILE A 68 -9.89 -0.03 -8.78
N THR A 69 -9.27 -0.59 -9.81
CA THR A 69 -8.04 -1.40 -9.66
C THR A 69 -6.85 -0.54 -10.05
N ILE A 70 -5.95 -0.32 -9.09
CA ILE A 70 -4.77 0.56 -9.24
C ILE A 70 -3.53 -0.27 -9.51
N GLY A 71 -2.92 -0.08 -10.69
CA GLY A 71 -1.66 -0.72 -11.08
C GLY A 71 -0.40 0.01 -10.54
N PRO A 72 0.79 -0.61 -10.64
CA PRO A 72 2.07 -0.04 -10.18
C PRO A 72 2.54 1.20 -10.97
N ASP A 73 1.91 1.46 -12.10
CA ASP A 73 2.12 2.61 -12.98
C ASP A 73 1.23 3.81 -12.62
N HIS A 74 0.27 3.63 -11.71
CA HIS A 74 -0.71 4.64 -11.36
C HIS A 74 -0.26 5.52 -10.17
N GLU A 75 -0.63 6.81 -10.18
CA GLU A 75 -0.16 7.78 -9.17
C GLU A 75 -0.62 7.50 -7.73
N MET A 76 -1.81 6.93 -7.60
CA MET A 76 -2.39 6.47 -6.35
C MET A 76 -1.87 5.10 -5.90
N PHE A 77 -0.87 4.51 -6.56
CA PHE A 77 -0.40 3.15 -6.21
C PHE A 77 0.04 3.03 -4.76
N LEU A 78 0.85 3.97 -4.26
CA LEU A 78 1.26 3.96 -2.85
C LEU A 78 0.10 4.19 -1.88
N GLU A 79 -0.92 4.95 -2.29
CA GLU A 79 -2.13 5.21 -1.50
C GLU A 79 -2.99 3.96 -1.39
N ALA A 80 -3.19 3.27 -2.52
CA ALA A 80 -3.87 1.99 -2.54
C ALA A 80 -3.12 0.93 -1.73
N LEU A 81 -1.79 0.86 -1.87
CA LEU A 81 -0.96 -0.07 -1.10
C LEU A 81 -1.01 0.22 0.40
N SER A 82 -0.97 1.49 0.79
CA SER A 82 -1.12 1.90 2.20
C SER A 82 -2.44 1.44 2.80
N GLN A 83 -3.55 1.63 2.08
CA GLN A 83 -4.87 1.17 2.53
C GLN A 83 -4.94 -0.36 2.63
N ALA A 84 -4.40 -1.07 1.65
CA ALA A 84 -4.35 -2.53 1.67
C ALA A 84 -3.56 -3.04 2.88
N ILE A 85 -2.39 -2.47 3.16
CA ILE A 85 -1.53 -2.84 4.29
C ILE A 85 -2.26 -2.70 5.63
N GLY A 86 -3.08 -1.65 5.82
CA GLY A 86 -3.83 -1.44 7.07
C GLY A 86 -4.83 -2.56 7.42
N GLN A 87 -5.15 -3.42 6.45
CA GLN A 87 -6.02 -4.58 6.60
C GLN A 87 -5.26 -5.90 6.82
N LEU A 88 -3.93 -5.88 6.72
CA LEU A 88 -3.08 -7.07 6.75
C LEU A 88 -2.37 -7.28 8.09
N LYS A 89 -1.81 -8.49 8.22
CA LYS A 89 -0.83 -8.84 9.23
C LYS A 89 0.38 -9.44 8.53
N PHE A 90 1.57 -9.09 9.01
CA PHE A 90 2.80 -9.79 8.65
C PHE A 90 3.17 -10.68 9.83
N GLY A 91 3.23 -11.99 9.60
CA GLY A 91 3.15 -12.99 10.66
C GLY A 91 1.96 -12.77 11.60
N VAL A 92 2.23 -12.51 12.89
CA VAL A 92 1.20 -12.24 13.92
C VAL A 92 0.97 -10.76 14.18
N GLN A 93 1.73 -9.87 13.52
CA GLN A 93 1.73 -8.44 13.83
C GLN A 93 0.84 -7.67 12.85
N ARG A 94 0.00 -6.77 13.38
CA ARG A 94 -0.72 -5.81 12.54
C ARG A 94 0.24 -4.74 12.03
N VAL A 95 0.14 -4.45 10.74
CA VAL A 95 0.98 -3.48 10.04
C VAL A 95 0.15 -2.32 9.49
N PHE A 96 0.80 -1.19 9.29
CA PHE A 96 0.19 0.04 8.82
C PHE A 96 1.10 0.71 7.80
N GLY A 97 0.50 1.21 6.72
CA GLY A 97 1.16 2.04 5.73
C GLY A 97 1.13 3.52 6.13
N LEU A 98 2.29 4.17 6.14
CA LEU A 98 2.45 5.60 6.39
C LEU A 98 3.13 6.23 5.19
N ILE A 99 2.37 7.03 4.43
CA ILE A 99 2.93 7.77 3.29
C ILE A 99 3.63 9.01 3.83
N GLN A 100 4.90 9.14 3.47
CA GLN A 100 5.71 10.30 3.76
C GLN A 100 5.98 11.04 2.44
N PRO A 101 5.50 12.29 2.29
CA PRO A 101 6.04 13.17 1.26
C PRO A 101 7.50 13.46 1.60
N ASN A 102 8.41 13.26 0.64
CA ASN A 102 9.75 13.83 0.73
C ASN A 102 9.69 15.33 0.56
#